data_AF-A0A0M9Y7Q3-F1
#
_entry.id   AF-A0A0M9Y7Q3-F1
#
_cell.length_a   1.000
_cell.length_b   1.000
_cell.length_c   1.000
_cell.angle_alpha   90.00
_cell.angle_beta   90.00
_cell.angle_gamma   90.00
#
_symmetry.space_group_name_H-M   'P 1'
#
loop_
_entity.id
_entity.type
_entity.pdbx_description
1 polymer ?
#
loop_
_entity_poly.entity_id
_entity_poly.type
_entity_poly.pdbx_seq_one_letter_code
_entity_poly.pdbx_strand_id
1 'polypeptide(L)'
;MLHPDPYFAAFGNSQQHVLAESLDDPSSFKARLSDAYAPPQVMGKAFVRCRESGVLTAVPGLSSVRRLPGFHSAQGLPYVGQPIQKSTLTKGKTGIVYFVHPEESVVRPEESVVRQSLEVPSRLEDEAALFRVEPAPTTGSDRS
;
A
#
# COMPACT_ATOMS: atom_id res chain seq x y z
N MET A 1 -1.09 -20.49 2.29
CA MET A 1 -1.98 -19.50 1.64
C MET A 1 -1.79 -18.20 2.42
N LEU A 2 -1.46 -17.07 1.77
CA LEU A 2 -1.37 -15.78 2.49
C LEU A 2 -2.79 -15.27 2.82
N HIS A 3 -2.97 -14.74 4.03
CA HIS A 3 -4.23 -14.14 4.46
C HIS A 3 -4.50 -12.86 3.62
N PRO A 4 -5.74 -12.56 3.21
CA PRO A 4 -6.02 -11.41 2.32
C PRO A 4 -5.77 -10.04 2.96
N ASP A 5 -5.81 -9.96 4.29
CA ASP A 5 -5.49 -8.76 5.07
C ASP A 5 -3.97 -8.71 5.40
N PRO A 6 -3.22 -7.69 4.91
CA PRO A 6 -1.79 -7.57 5.15
C PRO A 6 -1.42 -7.39 6.62
N TYR A 7 -2.29 -6.79 7.44
CA TYR A 7 -2.04 -6.63 8.88
C TYR A 7 -2.09 -7.98 9.58
N PHE A 8 -3.11 -8.78 9.27
CA PHE A 8 -3.20 -10.13 9.80
C PHE A 8 -2.06 -11.01 9.31
N ALA A 9 -1.70 -10.91 8.02
CA ALA A 9 -0.58 -11.65 7.45
C ALA A 9 0.74 -11.34 8.16
N ALA A 10 0.97 -10.08 8.56
CA ALA A 10 2.20 -9.67 9.23
C ALA A 10 2.19 -9.92 10.75
N PHE A 11 1.08 -9.66 11.43
CA PHE A 11 1.02 -9.57 12.90
C PHE A 11 0.15 -10.65 13.54
N GLY A 12 -0.41 -11.56 12.75
CA GLY A 12 -1.36 -12.59 13.19
C GLY A 12 -2.74 -12.04 13.57
N ASN A 13 -2.93 -10.71 13.53
CA ASN A 13 -4.16 -10.02 13.92
C ASN A 13 -4.28 -8.73 13.10
N SER A 14 -5.50 -8.26 12.87
CA SER A 14 -5.75 -6.91 12.39
C SER A 14 -6.50 -6.09 13.43
N GLN A 15 -6.60 -4.78 13.22
CA GLN A 15 -7.36 -3.91 14.13
C GLN A 15 -8.79 -4.40 14.35
N GLN A 16 -9.43 -4.96 13.33
CA GLN A 16 -10.79 -5.50 13.42
C GLN A 16 -10.85 -6.74 14.31
N HIS A 17 -9.83 -7.61 14.27
CA HIS A 17 -9.73 -8.78 15.15
C HIS A 17 -9.54 -8.37 16.61
N VAL A 18 -8.63 -7.43 16.86
CA VAL A 18 -8.37 -6.91 18.21
C VAL A 18 -9.60 -6.20 18.77
N LEU A 19 -10.33 -5.45 17.92
CA LEU A 19 -11.58 -4.82 18.33
C LEU A 19 -12.65 -5.87 18.65
N ALA A 20 -12.82 -6.89 17.81
CA ALA A 20 -13.79 -7.96 18.05
C ALA A 20 -13.49 -8.70 19.36
N GLU A 21 -12.22 -9.08 19.59
CA GLU A 21 -11.75 -9.69 20.84
C GLU A 21 -12.06 -8.80 22.04
N SER A 22 -11.80 -7.49 21.96
CA SER A 22 -12.05 -6.57 23.09
C SER A 22 -13.52 -6.47 23.50
N LEU A 23 -14.45 -6.83 22.60
CA LEU A 23 -15.89 -6.80 22.83
C LEU A 23 -16.43 -8.18 23.26
N ASP A 24 -15.91 -9.26 22.67
CA ASP A 24 -16.37 -10.63 22.90
C ASP A 24 -15.68 -11.29 24.11
N ASP A 25 -14.37 -11.10 24.25
CA ASP A 25 -13.56 -11.58 25.38
C ASP A 25 -12.61 -10.49 25.92
N PRO A 26 -13.13 -9.55 26.74
CA PRO A 26 -12.34 -8.48 27.31
C PRO A 26 -11.18 -8.96 28.21
N SER A 27 -11.27 -10.18 28.75
CA SER A 27 -10.23 -10.75 29.61
C SER A 27 -9.01 -11.17 28.80
N SER A 28 -9.22 -11.91 27.70
CA SER A 28 -8.15 -12.28 26.76
C SER A 28 -7.50 -11.04 26.12
N PHE A 29 -8.30 -10.05 25.73
CA PHE A 29 -7.77 -8.78 25.21
C PHE A 29 -6.84 -8.08 26.22
N LYS A 30 -7.21 -8.03 27.51
CA LYS A 30 -6.36 -7.45 28.56
C LYS A 30 -5.09 -8.25 28.81
N ALA A 31 -5.18 -9.58 28.79
CA ALA A 31 -4.02 -10.46 28.98
C ALA A 31 -2.94 -10.18 27.92
N ARG A 32 -3.36 -9.98 26.66
CA ARG A 32 -2.47 -9.65 25.54
C ARG A 32 -1.65 -8.37 25.75
N LEU A 33 -2.16 -7.39 26.51
CA LEU A 33 -1.41 -6.16 26.81
C LEU A 33 -0.18 -6.41 27.70
N SER A 34 -0.10 -7.58 28.33
CA SER A 34 1.02 -7.99 29.18
C SER A 34 2.09 -8.75 28.39
N ASP A 35 1.79 -9.18 27.16
CA ASP A 35 2.72 -9.90 26.31
C ASP A 35 3.76 -8.95 25.71
N ALA A 36 5.00 -9.43 25.60
CA ALA A 36 6.03 -8.70 24.88
C ALA A 36 5.66 -8.62 23.39
N TYR A 37 5.70 -7.41 22.82
CA TYR A 37 5.44 -7.22 21.39
C TYR A 37 6.55 -7.87 20.55
N ALA A 38 6.23 -9.00 19.92
CA ALA A 38 7.14 -9.77 19.06
C ALA A 38 6.38 -10.21 17.80
N PRO A 39 6.21 -9.33 16.80
CA PRO A 39 5.49 -9.69 15.58
C PRO A 39 6.30 -10.74 14.79
N PRO A 40 5.64 -11.76 14.23
CA PRO A 40 6.34 -12.83 13.50
C PRO A 40 6.91 -12.37 12.15
N GLN A 41 6.40 -11.25 11.63
CA GLN A 41 6.75 -10.68 10.33
C GLN A 41 6.73 -9.15 10.40
N VAL A 42 7.37 -8.52 9.42
CA VAL A 42 7.41 -7.06 9.26
C VAL A 42 6.61 -6.66 8.03
N MET A 43 5.87 -5.56 8.15
CA MET A 43 5.05 -5.01 7.08
C MET A 43 5.57 -3.66 6.59
N GLY A 44 5.77 -3.55 5.27
CA GLY A 44 5.97 -2.30 4.56
C GLY A 44 4.64 -1.80 3.97
N LYS A 45 4.39 -0.50 4.06
CA LYS A 45 3.21 0.17 3.46
C LYS A 45 3.65 1.39 2.66
N ALA A 46 3.38 1.39 1.36
CA ALA A 46 3.65 2.52 0.47
C ALA A 46 2.33 3.11 -0.04
N PHE A 47 2.12 4.42 0.16
CA PHE A 47 1.03 5.16 -0.47
C PHE A 47 1.48 5.58 -1.86
N VAL A 48 0.89 4.99 -2.89
CA VAL A 48 1.31 5.25 -4.26
C VAL A 48 0.68 6.51 -4.83
N ARG A 49 1.42 7.33 -5.58
CA ARG A 49 0.96 8.65 -6.07
C ARG A 49 0.98 8.76 -7.59
N CYS A 50 -0.04 9.40 -8.14
CA CYS A 50 -0.02 9.91 -9.52
C CYS A 50 0.22 11.43 -9.51
N ARG A 51 1.28 11.88 -10.18
CA ARG A 51 1.68 13.30 -10.21
C ARG A 51 0.91 14.13 -11.24
N GLU A 52 0.31 13.44 -12.20
CA GLU A 52 -0.41 14.04 -13.32
C GLU A 52 -1.92 13.99 -13.08
N SER A 53 -2.61 14.97 -13.68
CA SER A 53 -4.07 14.98 -13.79
C SER A 53 -4.47 14.55 -15.19
N GLY A 54 -5.60 13.86 -15.32
CA GLY A 54 -6.13 13.42 -16.61
C GLY A 54 -6.91 12.13 -16.48
N VAL A 55 -6.95 11.32 -17.52
CA VAL A 55 -7.59 10.00 -17.52
C VAL A 55 -6.52 8.93 -17.43
N LEU A 56 -6.62 8.03 -16.45
CA LEU A 56 -5.68 6.92 -16.32
C LEU A 56 -5.80 5.99 -17.54
N THR A 57 -4.71 5.76 -18.26
CA THR A 57 -4.69 4.84 -19.41
C THR A 57 -3.97 3.53 -19.13
N ALA A 58 -3.02 3.51 -18.19
CA ALA A 58 -2.36 2.29 -17.75
C ALA A 58 -1.69 2.43 -16.37
N VAL A 59 -1.35 1.29 -15.75
CA VAL A 59 -0.54 1.21 -14.52
C VAL A 59 0.71 0.32 -14.75
N PRO A 60 1.63 0.74 -15.65
CA PRO A 60 2.70 -0.14 -16.12
C PRO A 60 3.68 -0.56 -15.01
N GLY A 61 3.98 0.34 -14.07
CA GLY A 61 4.90 0.07 -12.96
C GLY A 61 4.37 -0.96 -11.95
N LEU A 62 3.06 -1.23 -11.91
CA LEU A 62 2.47 -2.20 -10.98
C LEU A 62 3.01 -3.61 -11.22
N SER A 63 3.32 -3.96 -12.47
CA SER A 63 3.90 -5.27 -12.78
C SER A 63 5.27 -5.45 -12.12
N SER A 64 6.09 -4.40 -12.10
CA SER A 64 7.40 -4.40 -11.45
C SER A 64 7.25 -4.47 -9.93
N VAL A 65 6.31 -3.73 -9.36
CA VAL A 65 5.99 -3.76 -7.93
C VAL A 65 5.55 -5.17 -7.48
N ARG A 66 4.69 -5.83 -8.26
CA ARG A 66 4.19 -7.18 -7.96
C ARG A 66 5.26 -8.26 -7.94
N ARG A 67 6.39 -8.03 -8.61
CA ARG A 67 7.53 -8.95 -8.67
C ARG A 67 8.53 -8.74 -7.54
N LEU A 68 8.36 -7.70 -6.73
CA LEU A 68 9.27 -7.44 -5.62
C LEU A 68 9.09 -8.48 -4.52
N PRO A 69 10.18 -8.84 -3.81
CA PRO A 69 10.10 -9.69 -2.63
C PRO A 69 9.10 -9.16 -1.61
N GLY A 70 8.35 -10.07 -1.01
CA GLY A 70 7.35 -9.74 0.01
C GLY A 70 6.13 -9.00 -0.52
N PHE A 71 5.95 -8.78 -1.83
CA PHE A 71 4.72 -8.20 -2.35
C PHE A 71 3.51 -8.99 -1.85
N HIS A 72 2.64 -8.31 -1.11
CA HIS A 72 1.43 -8.92 -0.54
C HIS A 72 0.21 -8.54 -1.37
N SER A 73 -0.09 -7.24 -1.45
CA SER A 73 -1.27 -6.74 -2.12
C SER A 73 -1.15 -5.29 -2.54
N ALA A 74 -2.02 -4.88 -3.47
CA ALA A 74 -2.28 -3.48 -3.77
C ALA A 74 -3.77 -3.20 -3.62
N GLN A 75 -4.12 -2.12 -2.92
CA GLN A 75 -5.50 -1.77 -2.59
C GLN A 75 -5.80 -0.33 -3.01
N GLY A 76 -7.04 -0.06 -3.41
CA GLY A 76 -7.48 1.29 -3.79
C GLY A 76 -6.80 1.86 -5.03
N LEU A 77 -6.23 1.00 -5.88
CA LEU A 77 -5.68 1.43 -7.17
C LEU A 77 -6.81 1.94 -8.07
N PRO A 78 -6.58 3.01 -8.83
CA PRO A 78 -7.55 3.48 -9.82
C PRO A 78 -7.65 2.49 -10.99
N TYR A 79 -8.80 2.48 -11.65
CA TYR A 79 -9.02 1.68 -12.86
C TYR A 79 -8.76 2.50 -14.13
N VAL A 80 -8.41 1.84 -15.23
CA VAL A 80 -8.22 2.50 -16.53
C VAL A 80 -9.52 3.17 -16.97
N GLY A 81 -9.42 4.43 -17.42
CA GLY A 81 -10.57 5.30 -17.72
C GLY A 81 -11.00 6.17 -16.53
N GLN A 82 -10.49 5.93 -15.32
CA GLN A 82 -10.80 6.77 -14.17
C GLN A 82 -10.12 8.14 -14.28
N PRO A 83 -10.87 9.25 -14.08
CA PRO A 83 -10.27 10.57 -13.92
C PRO A 83 -9.38 10.62 -12.68
N ILE A 84 -8.15 11.08 -12.87
CA ILE A 84 -7.17 11.32 -11.82
C ILE A 84 -6.99 12.83 -11.67
N GLN A 85 -7.13 13.30 -10.44
CA GLN A 85 -6.77 14.66 -10.07
C GLN A 85 -5.47 14.63 -9.30
N LYS A 86 -4.51 15.45 -9.71
CA LYS A 86 -3.30 15.70 -8.95
C LYS A 86 -3.68 16.11 -7.53
N SER A 87 -3.24 15.32 -6.56
CA SER A 87 -3.43 15.62 -5.15
C SER A 87 -2.08 15.80 -4.49
N THR A 88 -1.91 16.90 -3.78
CA THR A 88 -0.77 17.14 -2.89
C THR A 88 -0.91 16.40 -1.56
N LEU A 89 -2.08 15.80 -1.27
CA LEU A 89 -2.36 15.10 -0.03
C LEU A 89 -2.22 13.57 -0.19
N THR A 90 -1.54 12.96 0.78
CA THR A 90 -1.11 11.56 0.80
C THR A 90 -2.17 10.57 1.30
N LYS A 91 -3.47 10.85 1.08
CA LYS A 91 -4.57 10.01 1.61
C LYS A 91 -4.77 8.65 0.91
N GLY A 92 -3.78 8.14 0.19
CA GLY A 92 -3.90 6.88 -0.56
C GLY A 92 -4.93 6.90 -1.68
N LYS A 93 -5.26 8.08 -2.23
CA LYS A 93 -6.27 8.23 -3.29
C LYS A 93 -5.95 7.47 -4.57
N THR A 94 -4.67 7.20 -4.80
CA THR A 94 -4.16 6.48 -5.97
C THR A 94 -3.66 5.07 -5.61
N GLY A 95 -3.96 4.63 -4.39
CA GLY A 95 -3.75 3.28 -3.90
C GLY A 95 -2.66 3.15 -2.85
N ILE A 96 -2.56 1.94 -2.32
CA ILE A 96 -1.60 1.53 -1.32
C ILE A 96 -1.03 0.19 -1.73
N VAL A 97 0.29 0.03 -1.61
CA VAL A 97 1.00 -1.22 -1.81
C VAL A 97 1.50 -1.72 -0.46
N TYR A 98 1.30 -3.01 -0.21
CA TYR A 98 1.72 -3.70 1.00
C TYR A 98 2.78 -4.73 0.70
N PHE A 99 3.80 -4.76 1.54
CA PHE A 99 4.85 -5.78 1.55
C PHE A 99 4.87 -6.46 2.91
N VAL A 100 5.04 -7.78 2.95
CA VAL A 100 5.16 -8.56 4.17
C VAL A 100 6.39 -9.46 4.04
N HIS A 101 7.28 -9.39 5.04
CA HIS A 101 8.54 -10.11 5.06
C HIS A 101 8.74 -10.81 6.41
N PRO A 102 9.50 -11.93 6.47
CA PRO A 102 9.99 -12.48 7.72
C PRO A 102 10.73 -11.42 8.56
N GLU A 103 10.65 -11.49 9.89
CA GLU A 103 11.32 -10.54 10.81
C GLU A 103 12.84 -10.51 10.58
N GLU A 104 13.44 -11.67 10.32
CA GLU A 104 14.86 -11.85 9.98
C GLU A 104 15.29 -11.05 8.73
N SER A 105 14.35 -10.54 7.93
CA SER A 105 14.65 -9.66 6.79
C SER A 105 15.03 -8.23 7.20
N VAL A 106 15.08 -7.94 8.50
CA VAL A 106 15.49 -6.66 9.10
C VAL A 106 16.75 -6.87 9.94
N VAL A 107 17.85 -7.30 9.30
CA VAL A 107 19.14 -7.49 10.00
C VAL A 107 19.80 -6.15 10.36
N ARG A 108 19.72 -5.17 9.46
CA ARG A 108 20.13 -3.77 9.66
C ARG A 108 19.19 -2.82 8.92
N PRO A 109 18.91 -1.59 9.42
CA PRO A 109 17.98 -0.67 8.77
C PRO A 109 18.34 -0.33 7.30
N GLU A 110 19.63 -0.24 6.99
CA GLU A 110 20.17 0.04 5.65
C GLU A 110 20.15 -1.17 4.70
N GLU A 111 20.16 -2.39 5.24
CA GLU A 111 20.12 -3.65 4.47
C GLU A 111 18.72 -4.28 4.47
N SER A 112 17.73 -3.59 5.07
CA SER A 112 16.38 -4.11 5.22
C SER A 112 15.73 -4.34 3.86
N VAL A 113 15.35 -5.59 3.58
CA VAL A 113 14.62 -5.96 2.36
C VAL A 113 13.30 -5.20 2.28
N VAL A 114 12.66 -4.92 3.43
CA VAL A 114 11.44 -4.11 3.50
C VAL A 114 11.69 -2.71 2.96
N ARG A 115 12.81 -2.07 3.36
CA ARG A 115 13.18 -0.74 2.87
C ARG A 115 13.43 -0.75 1.36
N GLN A 116 14.18 -1.72 0.86
CA GLN A 116 14.45 -1.87 -0.57
C GLN A 116 13.15 -2.05 -1.38
N SER A 117 12.22 -2.86 -0.88
CA SER A 117 10.89 -3.03 -1.49
C SER A 117 10.08 -1.72 -1.51
N LEU A 118 10.23 -0.85 -0.50
CA LEU A 118 9.56 0.46 -0.43
C LEU A 118 10.21 1.53 -1.34
N GLU A 119 11.51 1.42 -1.61
CA GLU A 119 12.23 2.36 -2.49
C GLU A 119 11.79 2.25 -3.94
N VAL A 120 11.41 1.06 -4.41
CA VAL A 120 11.00 0.85 -5.81
C VAL A 120 9.70 1.61 -6.17
N PRO A 121 8.59 1.51 -5.41
CA PRO A 121 7.43 2.37 -5.63
C PRO A 121 7.78 3.86 -5.61
N SER A 122 8.63 4.30 -4.68
CA SER A 122 9.06 5.71 -4.62
C SER A 122 9.77 6.15 -5.90
N ARG A 123 10.73 5.34 -6.37
CA ARG A 123 11.45 5.63 -7.62
C ARG A 123 10.51 5.66 -8.83
N LEU A 124 9.57 4.71 -8.92
CA LEU A 124 8.57 4.68 -10.00
C LEU A 124 7.64 5.90 -9.98
N GLU A 125 7.34 6.46 -8.80
CA GLU A 125 6.64 7.74 -8.72
C GLU A 125 7.51 8.92 -9.15
N ASP A 126 8.79 8.90 -8.75
CA ASP A 126 9.75 9.94 -9.11
C ASP A 126 9.93 10.04 -10.62
N GLU A 127 9.99 8.90 -11.30
CA GLU A 127 10.13 8.75 -12.74
C GLU A 127 8.79 8.87 -13.51
N ALA A 128 7.67 9.10 -12.83
CA ALA A 128 6.32 9.03 -13.41
C ALA A 128 6.06 7.72 -14.19
N ALA A 129 6.70 6.62 -13.77
CA ALA A 129 6.65 5.31 -14.42
C ALA A 129 5.58 4.38 -13.81
N LEU A 130 5.00 4.75 -12.66
CA LEU A 130 3.98 3.92 -12.02
C LEU A 130 2.62 3.96 -12.73
N PHE A 131 2.20 5.15 -13.13
CA PHE A 131 0.91 5.44 -13.77
C PHE A 131 1.14 6.09 -15.12
N ARG A 132 0.29 5.78 -16.10
CA ARG A 132 0.20 6.53 -17.36
C ARG A 132 -1.13 7.25 -17.40
N VAL A 133 -1.08 8.56 -17.60
CA VAL A 133 -2.25 9.42 -17.67
C VAL A 133 -2.21 10.18 -18.99
N GLU A 134 -3.36 10.33 -19.62
CA GLU A 134 -3.53 11.22 -20.77
C GLU A 134 -4.34 12.44 -20.37
N PRO A 135 -4.09 13.62 -20.95
CA PRO A 135 -4.89 14.81 -20.70
C PRO A 135 -6.38 14.49 -20.90
N ALA A 136 -7.22 14.91 -19.96
CA ALA A 136 -8.65 14.83 -20.18
C ALA A 136 -9.01 15.68 -21.41
N PRO A 137 -9.89 15.22 -22.30
CA PRO A 137 -10.32 16.02 -23.43
C PRO A 137 -10.87 17.35 -22.89
N THR A 138 -10.30 18.46 -23.36
CA THR A 138 -10.88 19.78 -23.14
C THR A 138 -12.23 19.78 -23.82
N THR A 139 -13.30 19.59 -23.06
CA THR A 139 -14.63 20.00 -23.53
C THR A 139 -14.53 21.50 -23.74
N GLY A 140 -14.40 21.92 -24.99
CA GLY A 140 -14.39 23.32 -25.37
C GLY A 140 -15.59 23.99 -24.72
N SER A 141 -15.32 24.87 -23.76
CA SER A 141 -16.29 25.85 -23.29
C SER A 141 -16.36 26.94 -24.35
N ASP A 142 -16.86 26.58 -25.53
CA ASP A 142 -17.40 27.53 -26.49
C ASP A 142 -18.90 27.59 -26.22
N ARG A 143 -19.30 28.48 -25.31
CA ARG A 143 -20.65 29.06 -25.28
C ARG A 143 -20.53 30.51 -24.84
N SER A 144 -20.49 31.35 -25.87
CA SER A 144 -21.20 32.62 -26.06
C SER A 144 -21.01 33.75 -25.05
#